data_AF-A0A062VS97-F1
#
_entry.id   AF-A0A062VS97-F1
#
_cell.length_a   1.000
_cell.length_b   1.000
_cell.length_c   1.000
_cell.angle_alpha   90.00
_cell.angle_beta   90.00
_cell.angle_gamma   90.00
#
_symmetry.space_group_name_H-M   'P 1'
#
loop_
_entity.id
_entity.type
_entity.pdbx_description
1 polymer ?
#
loop_
_entity_poly.entity_id
_entity_poly.type
_entity_poly.pdbx_seq_one_letter_code
_entity_poly.pdbx_strand_id
1 'polypeptide(L)' 'MTVRTRIDGGFTDAVGYLRERDNDECVLETRRGLVTIALDRVHLAKAVPPPPPPRAPRI' A
#
# COMPACT_ATOMS: atom_id res chain seq x y z
N MET A 1 1.35 1.94 4.52
CA MET A 1 0.48 0.76 4.27
C MET A 1 0.79 0.17 2.91
N THR A 2 0.35 -1.07 2.67
CA THR A 2 0.37 -1.70 1.34
C THR A 2 -1.05 -2.06 0.93
N VAL A 3 -1.38 -1.77 -0.33
CA VAL A 3 -2.66 -2.10 -0.95
C VAL A 3 -2.36 -2.89 -2.21
N ARG A 4 -2.89 -4.11 -2.27
CA ARG A 4 -2.81 -5.02 -3.42
C ARG A 4 -4.08 -4.88 -4.25
N THR A 5 -3.91 -4.56 -5.53
CA THR A 5 -4.99 -4.29 -6.47
C THR A 5 -4.98 -5.30 -7.61
N ARG A 6 -6.16 -5.78 -8.00
CA ARG A 6 -6.35 -6.61 -9.19
C ARG A 6 -6.12 -5.80 -10.46
N ILE A 7 -5.41 -6.41 -11.40
CA ILE A 7 -5.23 -5.96 -12.78
C ILE A 7 -5.56 -7.12 -13.72
N ASP A 8 -5.68 -6.84 -15.01
CA ASP A 8 -5.84 -7.92 -15.97
C ASP A 8 -4.64 -8.88 -15.90
N GLY A 9 -4.92 -10.17 -15.78
CA GLY A 9 -3.92 -11.21 -15.64
C GLY A 9 -3.13 -11.25 -14.32
N GLY A 10 -3.47 -10.45 -13.30
CA GLY A 10 -2.74 -10.54 -12.03
C GLY A 10 -3.02 -9.48 -10.97
N PHE A 11 -1.98 -9.13 -10.21
CA PHE A 11 -2.05 -8.17 -9.11
C PHE A 11 -0.84 -7.23 -9.12
N THR A 12 -1.05 -6.02 -8.63
CA THR A 12 0.02 -5.05 -8.37
C THR A 12 -0.13 -4.44 -6.99
N ASP A 13 0.96 -3.94 -6.42
CA ASP A 13 0.99 -3.38 -5.07
C ASP A 13 1.31 -1.89 -5.11
N ALA A 14 0.46 -1.09 -4.46
CA ALA A 14 0.76 0.29 -4.09
C ALA A 14 1.27 0.31 -2.64
N VAL A 15 2.37 1.04 -2.41
CA VAL A 15 2.96 1.20 -1.07
C VAL A 15 3.12 2.68 -0.79
N GLY A 16 2.52 3.12 0.32
CA GLY A 16 2.46 4.53 0.65
C GLY A 16 1.65 4.83 1.90
N TYR A 17 1.28 6.09 2.07
CA TYR A 17 0.44 6.56 3.17
C TYR A 17 -0.98 6.75 2.69
N LEU A 18 -1.98 6.26 3.45
CA LEU A 18 -3.38 6.58 3.16
C LEU A 18 -3.59 8.07 3.42
N ARG A 19 -4.10 8.78 2.42
CA ARG A 19 -4.44 10.21 2.56
C ARG A 19 -5.94 10.40 2.64
N GLU A 20 -6.67 9.73 1.76
CA GLU A 20 -8.13 9.82 1.69
C GLU A 20 -8.72 8.44 1.43
N ARG A 21 -9.96 8.27 1.86
CA ARG A 21 -10.78 7.09 1.59
C ARG A 21 -12.24 7.48 1.70
N ASP A 22 -13.03 7.04 0.74
CA ASP A 22 -14.49 7.05 0.82
C ASP A 22 -15.05 5.62 0.61
N ASN A 23 -16.29 5.54 0.12
CA ASN A 23 -16.99 4.28 -0.09
C ASN A 23 -16.56 3.56 -1.38
N ASP A 24 -15.98 4.27 -2.34
CA ASP A 24 -15.70 3.77 -3.69
C ASP A 24 -14.19 3.70 -3.96
N GLU A 25 -13.39 4.60 -3.37
CA GLU A 25 -11.96 4.67 -3.61
C GLU A 25 -11.12 5.03 -2.38
N CYS A 26 -9.81 4.84 -2.53
CA CYS A 26 -8.82 5.36 -1.60
C CYS A 26 -7.64 5.98 -2.34
N VAL A 27 -7.03 6.98 -1.72
CA VAL A 27 -5.87 7.70 -2.26
C VAL A 27 -4.65 7.41 -1.40
N LEU A 28 -3.62 6.83 -2.01
CA LEU A 28 -2.32 6.62 -1.39
C LEU A 28 -1.32 7.66 -1.89
N GLU A 29 -0.63 8.32 -0.97
CA GLU A 29 0.60 9.02 -1.30
C GLU A 29 1.75 8.02 -1.34
N THR A 30 2.22 7.74 -2.55
CA THR A 30 3.35 6.86 -2.81
C THR A 30 4.61 7.67 -3.09
N ARG A 31 5.77 7.00 -3.17
CA ARG A 31 7.04 7.64 -3.58
C ARG A 31 6.97 8.32 -4.97
N ARG A 32 6.04 7.88 -5.84
CA ARG A 32 5.88 8.41 -7.20
C ARG A 32 4.74 9.44 -7.32
N GLY A 33 4.14 9.84 -6.19
CA GLY A 33 2.99 10.73 -6.14
C GLY A 33 1.72 10.03 -5.67
N LEU A 34 0.59 10.74 -5.79
CA LEU A 34 -0.73 10.26 -5.40
C LEU A 34 -1.21 9.18 -6.36
N VAL A 35 -1.79 8.11 -5.80
CA VAL A 35 -2.40 7.00 -6.53
C VAL A 35 -3.79 6.77 -5.99
N THR A 36 -4.79 6.92 -6.86
CA THR A 36 -6.20 6.59 -6.56
C THR A 36 -6.48 5.14 -6.94
N ILE A 37 -7.14 4.40 -6.05
CA ILE A 37 -7.44 2.98 -6.21
C ILE A 37 -8.93 2.75 -5.90
N ALA A 38 -9.67 2.21 -6.87
CA ALA A 38 -11.04 1.76 -6.66
C ALA A 38 -11.08 0.56 -5.70
N LEU A 39 -11.97 0.63 -4.70
CA LEU A 39 -12.09 -0.36 -3.63
C LEU A 39 -12.56 -1.73 -4.14
N ASP A 40 -13.34 -1.77 -5.22
CA ASP A 40 -13.79 -3.01 -5.88
C ASP A 40 -12.63 -3.84 -6.48
N ARG A 41 -11.50 -3.18 -6.78
CA ARG A 41 -10.27 -3.82 -7.26
C ARG A 41 -9.30 -4.19 -6.14
N VAL A 42 -9.52 -3.72 -4.91
CA VAL A 42 -8.65 -4.03 -3.78
C VAL A 42 -8.83 -5.49 -3.38
N HIS A 43 -7.75 -6.25 -3.46
CA HIS A 43 -7.73 -7.63 -3.00
C HIS A 43 -7.31 -7.76 -1.54
N LEU A 44 -6.33 -6.96 -1.12
CA LEU A 44 -5.83 -6.95 0.25
C LEU A 44 -5.25 -5.58 0.59
N ALA A 45 -5.54 -5.08 1.78
CA ALA A 45 -4.89 -3.90 2.32
C ALA A 45 -4.40 -4.20 3.74
N LYS A 46 -3.17 -3.78 4.06
CA LYS A 46 -2.67 -3.86 5.43
C LYS A 46 -1.75 -2.70 5.79
N ALA A 47 -1.80 -2.29 7.06
CA ALA A 47 -0.76 -1.44 7.62
C ALA A 47 0.59 -2.15 7.55
N VAL A 48 1.65 -1.40 7.24
CA VAL A 48 3.02 -1.91 7.28
C VAL A 48 3.54 -1.62 8.69
N PRO A 49 4.04 -2.62 9.43
CA PRO A 49 4.60 -2.38 10.75
C PRO A 49 5.86 -1.51 10.67
N PRO A 50 6.23 -0.80 11.76
CA PRO A 50 7.50 -0.09 11.80
C PRO A 50 8.68 -1.05 11.56
N PRO A 51 9.80 -0.56 10.99
CA PRO A 51 10.99 -1.38 10.79
C PRO A 51 11.44 -2.05 12.08
N PRO A 52 11.92 -3.31 12.03
CA PRO A 52 12.48 -3.95 13.20
C PRO A 52 13.72 -3.19 13.70
N PRO A 53 14.09 -3.33 14.98
CA PRO A 53 15.32 -2.74 15.52
C PRO A 53 16.55 -3.13 14.69
N PRO A 54 17.57 -2.24 14.56
CA PRO A 54 18.81 -2.56 13.87
C PRO A 54 19.47 -3.81 14.44
N ARG A 55 20.02 -4.67 13.58
CA ARG A 55 20.83 -5.81 14.03
C ARG A 55 22.15 -5.31 14.64
N ALA A 56 22.57 -5.93 15.75
CA ALA A 56 23.88 -5.68 16.33
C ALA A 56 25.00 -6.02 15.33
N PRO A 57 26.15 -5.33 15.39
CA PRO A 57 27.33 -5.68 14.59
C PRO A 57 27.71 -7.15 14.78
N ARG A 58 28.11 -7.82 13.70
CA ARG A 58 28.80 -9.11 13.83
C ARG A 58 30.24 -8.84 14.26
N ILE A 59 30.65 -9.47 15.36
CA ILE A 59 32.03 -9.49 15.86
C ILE A 59 32.79 -10.60 15.14
#